data_AF-A0A509EKR9-F1
#
_entry.id   AF-A0A509EKR9-F1
#
_cell.length_a   1.000
_cell.length_b   1.000
_cell.length_c   1.000
_cell.angle_alpha   90.00
_cell.angle_beta   90.00
_cell.angle_gamma   90.00
#
_symmetry.space_group_name_H-M   'P 1'
#
loop_
_entity.id
_entity.type
_entity.pdbx_description
1 polymer ?
#
loop_
_entity_poly.entity_id
_entity_poly.type
_entity_poly.pdbx_seq_one_letter_code
_entity_poly.pdbx_strand_id
1 'polypeptide(L)'
;MSDETVSSERAVMIRLRARLAVVERAAWFGLVHAMRTRPAETEAFIDSERARCAEGFSARGWASDLTEAERALLAAEVDSGLAQLLEDARAEC
;
A
#
# COMPACT_ATOMS: atom_id res chain seq x y z
N MET A 1 -34.02 21.15 -6.20
CA MET A 1 -32.80 20.33 -6.04
C MET A 1 -32.76 19.91 -4.59
N SER A 2 -32.86 18.61 -4.31
CA SER A 2 -32.75 18.10 -2.95
C SER A 2 -31.30 18.24 -2.50
N ASP A 3 -31.05 18.96 -1.41
CA ASP A 3 -29.74 18.93 -0.74
C ASP A 3 -29.51 17.51 -0.21
N GLU A 4 -28.79 16.71 -0.99
CA GLU A 4 -28.37 15.39 -0.59
C GLU A 4 -27.27 15.56 0.48
N THR A 5 -27.69 15.50 1.73
CA THR A 5 -26.77 15.64 2.87
C THR A 5 -26.15 14.29 3.21
N VAL A 6 -24.83 14.30 3.46
CA VAL A 6 -24.10 13.10 3.90
C VAL A 6 -24.43 12.85 5.37
N SER A 7 -24.98 11.68 5.69
CA SER A 7 -25.21 11.29 7.10
C SER A 7 -23.92 11.27 7.91
N SER A 8 -24.02 11.44 9.23
CA SER A 8 -22.85 11.43 10.13
C SER A 8 -22.02 10.14 10.01
N GLU A 9 -22.68 8.99 9.91
CA GLU A 9 -22.04 7.68 9.70
C GLU A 9 -21.30 7.61 8.36
N ARG A 10 -21.93 8.04 7.27
CA ARG A 10 -21.30 8.09 5.94
C ARG A 10 -20.12 9.06 5.93
N ALA A 11 -20.21 10.18 6.65
CA ALA A 11 -19.13 11.15 6.75
C ALA A 11 -17.88 10.57 7.42
N VAL A 12 -18.01 9.70 8.44
CA VAL A 12 -16.86 9.01 9.05
C VAL A 12 -16.14 8.15 8.02
N MET A 13 -16.88 7.34 7.27
CA MET A 13 -16.31 6.47 6.24
C MET A 13 -15.68 7.24 5.09
N ILE A 14 -16.29 8.35 4.65
CA ILE A 14 -15.71 9.22 3.62
C ILE A 14 -14.41 9.86 4.11
N ARG A 15 -14.36 10.33 5.35
CA ARG A 15 -13.13 10.90 5.92
C ARG A 15 -12.03 9.86 6.05
N LEU A 16 -12.35 8.62 6.40
CA LEU A 16 -11.36 7.53 6.40
C LEU A 16 -10.81 7.28 4.99
N ARG A 17 -11.68 7.18 3.99
CA ARG A 17 -11.27 7.04 2.58
C ARG A 17 -10.40 8.20 2.12
N ALA A 18 -10.78 9.42 2.47
CA ALA A 18 -9.99 10.61 2.12
C ALA A 18 -8.58 10.56 2.74
N ARG A 19 -8.44 10.10 3.99
CA ARG A 19 -7.13 9.93 4.63
C ARG A 19 -6.29 8.85 3.95
N LEU A 20 -6.90 7.71 3.59
CA LEU A 20 -6.22 6.66 2.84
C LEU A 20 -5.74 7.18 1.48
N ALA A 21 -6.61 7.86 0.74
CA ALA A 21 -6.26 8.45 -0.55
C ALA A 21 -5.11 9.46 -0.43
N VAL A 22 -5.07 10.28 0.63
CA VAL A 22 -3.95 11.21 0.85
C VAL A 22 -2.63 10.46 1.07
N VAL A 23 -2.62 9.42 1.89
CA VAL A 23 -1.43 8.60 2.14
C VAL A 23 -0.99 7.89 0.86
N GLU A 24 -1.93 7.29 0.13
CA GLU A 24 -1.67 6.62 -1.14
C GLU A 24 -1.05 7.57 -2.17
N ARG A 25 -1.62 8.77 -2.34
CA ARG A 25 -1.08 9.77 -3.27
C ARG A 25 0.30 10.29 -2.85
N ALA A 26 0.53 10.49 -1.55
CA ALA A 26 1.84 10.91 -1.06
C ALA A 26 2.91 9.83 -1.29
N ALA A 27 2.59 8.57 -0.99
CA ALA A 27 3.47 7.43 -1.25
C ALA A 27 3.76 7.28 -2.75
N TRP A 28 2.73 7.42 -3.60
CA TRP A 28 2.86 7.36 -5.05
C TRP A 28 3.81 8.43 -5.61
N PHE A 29 3.65 9.68 -5.18
CA PHE A 29 4.54 10.75 -5.61
C PHE A 29 5.99 10.49 -5.21
N GLY A 30 6.21 9.99 -4.00
CA GLY A 30 7.54 9.59 -3.54
C GLY A 30 8.13 8.45 -4.38
N LEU A 31 7.33 7.42 -4.67
CA LEU A 31 7.76 6.28 -5.47
C LEU A 31 8.13 6.69 -6.89
N VAL A 32 7.25 7.40 -7.61
CA VAL A 32 7.53 7.85 -8.98
C VAL A 32 8.76 8.74 -9.02
N HIS A 33 8.93 9.64 -8.04
CA HIS A 33 10.15 10.45 -7.95
C HIS A 33 11.41 9.59 -7.72
N ALA A 34 11.34 8.58 -6.85
CA ALA A 34 12.44 7.65 -6.62
C ALA A 34 12.77 6.83 -7.88
N MET A 35 11.75 6.32 -8.58
CA MET A 35 11.91 5.58 -9.84
C MET A 35 12.54 6.44 -10.94
N ARG A 36 12.18 7.73 -11.04
CA ARG A 36 12.80 8.65 -12.02
C ARG A 36 14.25 9.00 -11.71
N THR A 37 14.63 9.00 -10.43
CA THR A 37 15.95 9.48 -9.99
C THR A 37 16.96 8.36 -9.74
N ARG A 38 16.49 7.20 -9.28
CA ARG A 38 17.27 6.02 -8.87
C ARG A 38 16.46 4.73 -9.14
N PRO A 39 16.17 4.39 -10.41
CA PRO A 39 15.28 3.28 -10.75
C PRO A 39 15.80 1.95 -10.22
N ALA A 40 17.07 1.61 -10.49
CA ALA A 40 17.64 0.31 -10.13
C ALA A 40 17.68 0.09 -8.61
N GLU A 41 18.06 1.11 -7.83
CA GLU A 41 18.07 1.02 -6.37
C GLU A 41 16.65 0.94 -5.79
N THR A 42 15.69 1.65 -6.40
CA THR A 42 14.30 1.63 -5.96
C THR A 42 13.67 0.26 -6.23
N GLU A 43 13.87 -0.31 -7.43
CA GLU A 43 13.42 -1.66 -7.78
C GLU A 43 14.03 -2.71 -6.85
N ALA A 44 15.35 -2.68 -6.66
CA ALA A 44 16.03 -3.61 -5.75
C ALA A 44 15.52 -3.51 -4.31
N PHE A 45 15.21 -2.31 -3.83
CA PHE A 45 14.64 -2.11 -2.51
C PHE A 45 13.23 -2.70 -2.42
N ILE A 46 12.35 -2.43 -3.38
CA ILE A 46 10.99 -2.98 -3.41
C ILE A 46 11.01 -4.51 -3.49
N ASP A 47 11.87 -5.10 -4.33
CA ASP A 47 12.01 -6.55 -4.42
C ASP A 47 12.51 -7.17 -3.10
N SER A 48 13.39 -6.48 -2.37
CA SER A 48 13.81 -6.92 -1.04
C SER A 48 12.67 -6.90 -0.02
N GLU A 49 11.78 -5.90 -0.08
CA GLU A 49 10.61 -5.86 0.80
C GLU A 49 9.58 -6.92 0.43
N ARG A 50 9.42 -7.22 -0.87
CA ARG A 50 8.58 -8.32 -1.35
C ARG A 50 9.04 -9.67 -0.82
N ALA A 51 10.34 -9.94 -0.89
CA ALA A 51 10.92 -11.16 -0.30
C ALA A 51 10.63 -11.26 1.21
N ARG A 52 10.78 -10.15 1.94
CA ARG A 52 10.45 -10.09 3.38
C ARG A 52 8.96 -10.31 3.67
N CYS A 53 8.07 -9.84 2.78
CA CYS A 53 6.64 -10.11 2.89
C CYS A 53 6.36 -11.61 2.73
N ALA A 54 6.99 -12.27 1.75
CA ALA A 54 6.85 -13.71 1.51
C ALA A 54 7.37 -14.57 2.69
N GLU A 55 8.40 -14.12 3.40
CA GLU A 55 8.88 -14.73 4.65
C GLU A 55 7.91 -14.53 5.84
N GLY A 56 6.87 -13.73 5.64
CA GLY A 56 5.83 -13.42 6.61
C GLY A 56 6.18 -12.22 7.51
N PHE A 57 5.14 -11.52 7.96
CA PHE A 57 5.25 -10.33 8.83
C PHE A 57 5.63 -10.66 10.28
N SER A 58 6.68 -11.45 10.48
CA SER A 58 7.08 -12.00 11.78
C SER A 58 7.77 -10.99 12.72
N ALA A 59 7.97 -9.73 12.29
CA ALA A 59 8.72 -8.74 13.04
C ALA A 59 7.83 -7.78 13.87
N ARG A 60 8.10 -7.74 15.19
CA ARG A 60 7.77 -6.63 16.13
C ARG A 60 6.33 -6.10 16.09
N GLY A 61 5.36 -6.95 16.43
CA GLY A 61 3.99 -6.52 16.79
C GLY A 61 3.08 -6.19 15.61
N TRP A 62 3.56 -6.29 14.37
CA TRP A 62 2.72 -6.23 13.19
C TRP A 62 1.99 -7.56 13.00
N ALA A 63 0.68 -7.52 12.78
CA ALA A 63 -0.15 -8.71 12.59
C ALA A 63 -0.03 -9.76 13.74
N SER A 64 0.21 -9.30 14.97
CA SER A 64 0.33 -10.18 16.15
C SER A 64 -1.00 -10.81 16.57
N ASP A 65 -2.10 -10.18 16.16
CA ASP A 65 -3.47 -10.62 16.36
C ASP A 65 -3.93 -11.66 15.32
N LEU A 66 -3.20 -11.81 14.21
CA LEU A 66 -3.55 -12.72 13.14
C LEU A 66 -3.13 -14.17 13.43
N THR A 67 -3.89 -15.11 12.88
CA THR A 67 -3.47 -16.51 12.75
C THR A 67 -2.36 -16.65 11.71
N GLU A 68 -1.73 -17.83 11.65
CA GLU A 68 -0.72 -18.13 10.63
C GLU A 68 -1.28 -18.07 9.21
N ALA A 69 -2.50 -18.58 9.00
CA ALA A 69 -3.19 -18.52 7.72
C ALA A 69 -3.50 -17.08 7.29
N GLU A 70 -3.97 -16.23 8.21
CA GLU A 70 -4.24 -14.81 7.93
C GLU A 70 -2.95 -14.03 7.65
N ARG A 71 -1.85 -14.33 8.35
CA ARG A 71 -0.54 -13.73 8.03
C ARG A 71 -0.04 -14.15 6.65
N ALA A 72 -0.23 -15.41 6.26
CA ALA A 72 0.13 -15.87 4.93
C ALA A 72 -0.70 -15.20 3.83
N LEU A 73 -2.00 -15.00 4.07
CA LEU A 73 -2.86 -14.22 3.16
C LEU A 73 -2.40 -12.76 3.07
N LEU A 74 -2.16 -12.11 4.20
CA LEU A 74 -1.66 -10.73 4.24
C LEU A 74 -0.34 -10.60 3.47
N ALA A 75 0.59 -11.54 3.65
CA ALA A 75 1.85 -11.59 2.93
C ALA A 75 1.66 -11.67 1.41
N ALA A 76 0.78 -12.55 0.94
CA ALA A 76 0.48 -12.72 -0.48
C ALA A 76 -0.17 -11.46 -1.09
N GLU A 77 -1.11 -10.86 -0.38
CA GLU A 77 -1.77 -9.62 -0.83
C GLU A 77 -0.79 -8.45 -0.93
N VAL A 78 0.11 -8.30 0.06
CA VAL A 78 1.13 -7.24 0.03
C VAL A 78 2.16 -7.49 -1.08
N ASP A 79 2.62 -8.72 -1.28
CA ASP A 79 3.54 -9.03 -2.39
C ASP A 79 2.91 -8.73 -3.76
N SER A 80 1.66 -9.17 -3.98
CA SER A 80 0.93 -8.88 -5.21
C SER A 80 0.74 -7.38 -5.42
N GLY A 81 0.41 -6.65 -4.35
CA GLY A 81 0.25 -5.19 -4.40
C GLY A 81 1.56 -4.46 -4.73
N LEU A 82 2.68 -4.87 -4.14
CA LEU A 82 4.00 -4.30 -4.43
C LEU A 82 4.45 -4.61 -5.86
N ALA A 83 4.17 -5.81 -6.36
CA ALA A 83 4.46 -6.19 -7.74
C ALA A 83 3.71 -5.28 -8.74
N GLN A 84 2.40 -5.11 -8.56
CA GLN A 84 1.60 -4.22 -9.39
C GLN A 84 2.06 -2.76 -9.29
N LEU A 85 2.34 -2.29 -8.07
CA LEU A 85 2.80 -0.93 -7.84
C LEU A 85 4.10 -0.61 -8.60
N LEU A 86 5.01 -1.59 -8.71
CA LEU A 86 6.25 -1.45 -9.47
C LEU A 86 6.00 -1.40 -10.98
N GLU A 87 5.07 -2.21 -11.49
CA GLU A 87 4.64 -2.15 -12.89
C GLU A 87 4.05 -0.78 -13.24
N ASP A 88 3.13 -0.29 -12.41
CA ASP A 88 2.50 1.02 -12.60
C ASP A 88 3.54 2.14 -12.56
N ALA A 89 4.48 2.09 -11.60
CA ALA A 89 5.49 3.12 -11.46
C ALA A 89 6.46 3.14 -12.66
N ARG A 90 6.77 1.97 -13.23
CA ARG A 90 7.57 1.86 -14.47
C ARG A 90 6.85 2.49 -15.67
N ALA A 91 5.53 2.39 -15.76
CA ALA A 91 4.76 2.98 -16.85
C ALA A 91 4.73 4.52 -16.82
N GLU A 92 5.08 5.13 -15.68
CA GLU A 92 5.02 6.59 -15.43
C GLU A 92 6.39 7.29 -15.47
N CYS A 93 7.47 6.53 -15.72
CA CYS A 93 8.85 7.03 -15.79
C CYS A 93 9.39 7.02 -17.21
#